data_AF-A0A1W2FIL5-F1
#
_entry.id   AF-A0A1W2FIL5-F1
#
_cell.length_a   1.000
_cell.length_b   1.000
_cell.length_c   1.000
_cell.angle_alpha   90.00
_cell.angle_beta   90.00
_cell.angle_gamma   90.00
#
_symmetry.space_group_name_H-M   'P 1'
#
loop_
_entity.id
_entity.type
_entity.pdbx_description
1 polymer ?
#
loop_
_entity_poly.entity_id
_entity_poly.type
_entity_poly.pdbx_seq_one_letter_code
_entity_poly.pdbx_strand_id
1 'polypeptide(L)' 'MTVRGDHVVVSGDVATEQRRAEVSEVIKDVAPELVIHNDIRVVCADEPTRREELR' A
#
# COMPACT_ATOMS: atom_id res chain seq x y z
N MET A 1 -5.86 3.94 5.65
CA MET A 1 -6.38 2.62 6.07
C MET A 1 -7.70 2.84 6.77
N THR A 2 -8.73 2.07 6.39
CA THR A 2 -10.08 2.18 6.96
C THR A 2 -10.58 0.79 7.34
N VAL A 3 -11.20 0.64 8.51
CA VAL A 3 -11.81 -0.62 8.97
C VAL A 3 -13.32 -0.45 9.01
N ARG A 4 -14.07 -1.41 8.47
CA ARG A 4 -15.54 -1.46 8.47
C ARG A 4 -16.00 -2.89 8.74
N GLY A 5 -16.44 -3.17 9.97
CA GLY A 5 -16.82 -4.52 10.36
C GLY A 5 -15.65 -5.49 10.24
N ASP A 6 -15.85 -6.56 9.48
CA ASP A 6 -14.86 -7.58 9.12
C ASP A 6 -14.02 -7.22 7.89
N HIS A 7 -14.19 -6.04 7.30
CA HIS A 7 -13.42 -5.60 6.15
C HIS A 7 -12.37 -4.55 6.52
N VAL A 8 -11.18 -4.69 5.96
CA VAL A 8 -10.13 -3.66 5.98
C VAL A 8 -9.80 -3.23 4.56
N VAL A 9 -9.80 -1.92 4.34
CA VAL A 9 -9.36 -1.31 3.07
C VAL A 9 -8.02 -0.62 3.30
N VAL A 10 -7.03 -1.05 2.52
CA VAL A 10 -5.69 -0.46 2.51
C VAL A 10 -5.41 0.08 1.13
N SER A 11 -5.14 1.37 1.05
CA SER A 11 -4.78 2.10 -0.17
C SER A 11 -3.53 2.91 0.07
N GLY A 12 -2.75 3.12 -1.00
CA GLY A 12 -1.49 3.85 -0.98
C GLY A 12 -0.61 3.44 -2.15
N ASP A 13 0.59 4.01 -2.19
CA ASP A 13 1.56 3.74 -3.24
C ASP A 13 2.81 3.08 -2.65
N VAL A 14 3.37 2.11 -3.36
CA VAL A 14 4.64 1.44 -3.00
C VAL A 14 5.56 1.34 -4.19
N ALA A 15 6.86 1.25 -3.94
CA ALA A 15 7.86 1.14 -4.99
C ALA A 15 7.91 -0.25 -5.67
N THR A 16 7.42 -1.31 -5.00
CA THR A 16 7.57 -2.69 -5.48
C THR A 16 6.35 -3.56 -5.20
N GLU A 17 6.13 -4.57 -6.04
CA GLU A 17 5.11 -5.60 -5.81
C GLU A 17 5.38 -6.40 -4.54
N GLN A 18 6.65 -6.64 -4.19
CA GLN A 18 7.02 -7.29 -2.94
C GLN A 18 6.45 -6.51 -1.75
N ARG A 19 6.60 -5.19 -1.75
CA ARG A 19 6.09 -4.37 -0.64
C ARG A 19 4.57 -4.39 -0.55
N ARG A 20 3.89 -4.41 -1.70
CA ARG A 20 2.43 -4.58 -1.77
C ARG A 20 1.98 -5.92 -1.19
N ALA A 21 2.71 -7.01 -1.47
CA ALA A 21 2.43 -8.33 -0.93
C ALA A 21 2.66 -8.40 0.58
N GLU A 22 3.79 -7.89 1.07
CA GLU A 22 4.14 -7.85 2.50
C GLU A 22 3.06 -7.18 3.35
N VAL A 23 2.46 -6.08 2.86
CA VAL A 23 1.36 -5.41 3.57
C VAL A 23 0.16 -6.34 3.74
N SER A 24 -0.17 -7.13 2.72
CA SER A 24 -1.29 -8.07 2.82
C SER A 24 -1.00 -9.19 3.80
N GLU A 25 0.23 -9.72 3.80
CA GLU A 25 0.63 -10.82 4.69
C GLU A 25 0.62 -10.37 6.16
N VAL A 26 1.17 -9.20 6.48
CA VAL A 26 1.14 -8.66 7.85
C VAL A 26 -0.28 -8.53 8.39
N ILE A 27 -1.23 -8.12 7.54
CA ILE A 27 -2.63 -7.98 7.96
C ILE A 27 -3.26 -9.35 8.22
N LYS A 28 -2.98 -10.35 7.38
CA LYS A 28 -3.45 -11.73 7.60
C LYS A 28 -2.87 -12.33 8.88
N ASP A 29 -1.61 -12.03 9.20
CA ASP A 29 -0.97 -12.54 10.41
C ASP A 29 -1.59 -11.97 11.69
N VAL A 30 -1.94 -10.67 11.68
CA VAL A 30 -2.45 -9.97 12.86
C VAL A 30 -3.97 -10.11 13.01
N ALA A 31 -4.70 -10.23 11.90
CA ALA A 31 -6.16 -10.28 11.87
C ALA A 31 -6.66 -11.22 10.75
N PRO A 32 -6.46 -12.55 10.90
CA PRO A 32 -6.76 -13.54 9.88
C PRO A 32 -8.25 -13.62 9.52
N GLU A 33 -9.14 -13.16 10.39
CA GLU A 33 -10.58 -13.12 10.20
C GLU A 33 -11.05 -11.95 9.31
N LEU A 34 -10.20 -10.95 9.06
CA LEU A 34 -10.57 -9.79 8.26
C LEU A 34 -10.42 -10.05 6.76
N VAL A 35 -11.41 -9.59 5.99
CA VAL A 35 -11.37 -9.56 4.54
C VAL A 35 -10.60 -8.32 4.08
N ILE A 36 -9.45 -8.55 3.46
CA ILE A 36 -8.52 -7.50 3.01
C ILE A 36 -8.87 -7.04 1.61
N HIS A 37 -9.13 -5.74 1.46
CA HIS A 37 -9.21 -5.04 0.18
C HIS A 37 -7.94 -4.21 -0.01
N ASN A 38 -7.00 -4.75 -0.78
CA ASN A 38 -5.73 -4.09 -1.07
C ASN A 38 -5.82 -3.31 -2.39
N ASP A 39 -5.97 -2.00 -2.28
CA ASP A 39 -5.96 -1.02 -3.37
C ASP A 39 -4.62 -0.24 -3.38
N ILE A 40 -3.52 -0.93 -3.06
CA ILE A 40 -2.18 -0.37 -3.16
C ILE A 40 -1.73 -0.43 -4.62
N ARG A 41 -1.21 0.69 -5.12
CA ARG A 41 -0.61 0.78 -6.45
C ARG A 41 0.90 0.68 -6.35
N VAL A 42 1.50 -0.03 -7.29
CA VAL A 42 2.95 -0.01 -7.46
C VAL A 42 3.30 1.16 -8.37
N VAL A 43 4.10 2.09 -7.88
CA VAL A 43 4.57 3.27 -8.61
C VAL A 43 6.09 3.24 -8.69
N CYS A 44 6.66 3.61 -9.84
CA CYS A 44 8.10 3.78 -9.94
C CYS A 44 8.51 4.97 -9.06
N ALA A 45 9.11 4.69 -7.91
CA ALA A 45 9.78 5.69 -7.09
C ALA A 45 11.23 5.85 -7.59
N ASP A 46 11.38 6.40 -8.79
CA ASP A 46 12.70 6.83 -9.27
C ASP A 46 13.12 8.12 -8.56
N GLU A 47 14.42 8.35 -8.43
CA GLU A 47 14.94 9.63 -7.94
C GLU A 47 14.35 10.79 -8.76
N PRO A 48 14.01 11.92 -8.14
CA PRO A 48 13.61 13.12 -8.87
C PRO A 48 14.73 13.52 -9.85
N THR A 49 14.58 13.17 -11.13
CA THR A 49 15.61 13.46 -12.14
C THR A 49 15.58 14.91 -12.63
N ARG A 50 14.56 15.69 -12.25
CA ARG A 50 14.43 17.10 -12.62
C ARG A 50 14.78 18.00 -11.44
N ARG A 51 15.63 19.00 -11.70
CA ARG A 51 15.80 20.17 -10.83
C ARG A 51 14.44 20.88 -10.72
N GLU A 52 13.91 20.99 -9.52
CA GLU A 52 12.70 21.78 -9.25
C GLU A 52 12.99 23.26 -9.54
N GLU A 53 12.26 23.85 -10.49
CA GLU A 53 12.22 25.30 -10.67
C GLU A 53 11.09 25.86 -9.80
N LEU A 54 11.44 26.37 -8.62
CA LEU A 54 10.52 27.17 -7.80
C LEU A 54 10.41 28.56 -8.45
N ARG A 55 9.21 28.94 -8.89
CA ARG A 55 8.88 30.29 -9.37
C ARG A 55 8.00 31.02 -8.36
#